data_AF-A0A2V7HRM1-F1
#
_entry.id   AF-A0A2V7HRM1-F1
#
_cell.length_a   1.000
_cell.length_b   1.000
_cell.length_c   1.000
_cell.angle_alpha   90.00
_cell.angle_beta   90.00
_cell.angle_gamma   90.00
#
_symmetry.space_group_name_H-M   'P 1'
#
loop_
_entity.id
_entity.type
_entity.pdbx_description
1 polymer ?
#
loop_
_entity_poly.entity_id
_entity_poly.type
_entity_poly.pdbx_seq_one_letter_code
_entity_poly.pdbx_strand_id
1 'polypeptide(L)'
;MEFNVFEHFKGFERTSEGPRTPEEQGTRFFLGGHLGPRISEHLDVSATKAGLSRRNFLASASALPAAMLAVNNITGMRFFDVTPAEAYEPAAAKEIKISRKPGNDFIVDAHTHICTRKDGYIPGVNTTERGMWFVQLLDDLGKAMGLPNGTKDMTVENFGKLILEGSDTSVAVFNPFGFREDYGGKDMIPIEEQAEVKRRWPTRTVMLGGGLTPNQGLSETLERMTMFVEKYQISGLKLYTFDSTKKRGWWFDDQKLAYPMWEKARKLGLKNIGCHKGIPFGQFMARYAHPEDLDAVCDDFTDLNFIAYHSAWPYQHELAALKGFKPQRKNLYAEVGSTFAATVTNRPLECAHVLGTLLRDLGPDYVMWGTDSALWGNPQW
;
A
#
# COMPACT_ATOMS: atom_id res chain seq x y z
N MET A 1 11.60 -10.94 22.47
CA MET A 1 11.04 -9.60 22.25
C MET A 1 10.24 -9.69 20.97
N GLU A 2 8.92 -9.54 21.02
CA GLU A 2 8.10 -9.63 19.80
C GLU A 2 8.32 -8.39 18.93
N PHE A 3 8.31 -8.57 17.61
CA PHE A 3 8.35 -7.46 16.67
C PHE A 3 7.01 -6.73 16.70
N ASN A 4 6.95 -5.65 17.47
CA ASN A 4 5.80 -4.75 17.48
C ASN A 4 5.99 -3.70 16.37
N VAL A 5 5.12 -3.73 15.36
CA VAL A 5 5.14 -2.79 14.24
C VAL A 5 5.00 -1.33 14.71
N PHE A 6 4.24 -1.06 15.77
CA PHE A 6 4.14 0.27 16.36
C PHE A 6 5.40 0.69 17.13
N GLU A 7 6.21 -0.26 17.64
CA GLU A 7 7.54 0.08 18.17
C GLU A 7 8.54 0.39 17.05
N HIS A 8 8.38 -0.20 15.87
CA HIS A 8 9.14 0.19 14.68
C HIS A 8 8.75 1.60 14.18
N PHE A 9 7.49 2.00 14.40
CA PHE A 9 6.97 3.36 14.23
C PHE A 9 7.05 4.23 15.50
N LYS A 10 7.98 3.96 16.43
CA LYS A 10 8.15 4.73 17.68
C LYS A 10 8.26 6.24 17.39
N GLY A 11 7.28 6.98 17.92
CA GLY A 11 7.10 8.42 17.67
C GLY A 11 5.84 8.78 16.88
N PHE A 12 5.07 7.82 16.35
CA PHE A 12 3.80 8.13 15.67
C PHE A 12 2.68 8.44 16.67
N GLU A 13 2.43 9.73 16.89
CA GLU A 13 1.31 10.22 17.70
C GLU A 13 0.04 10.48 16.87
N ARG A 14 -1.12 10.35 17.52
CA ARG A 14 -2.46 10.46 16.89
C ARG A 14 -2.78 11.92 16.52
N THR A 15 -3.35 12.13 15.34
CA THR A 15 -3.85 13.45 14.91
C THR A 15 -5.35 13.43 14.56
N SER A 16 -6.19 13.12 15.57
CA SER A 16 -7.61 12.80 15.36
C SER A 16 -8.61 13.97 15.31
N GLU A 17 -8.16 15.23 15.31
CA GLU A 17 -9.04 16.41 15.19
C GLU A 17 -9.04 16.96 13.75
N GLY A 18 -10.21 16.96 13.10
CA GLY A 18 -10.38 17.15 11.65
C GLY A 18 -10.59 18.60 11.15
N PRO A 19 -10.95 18.82 9.86
CA PRO A 19 -11.26 17.84 8.79
C PRO A 19 -10.02 17.10 8.22
N ARG A 20 -10.08 16.15 7.27
CA ARG A 20 -11.11 15.57 6.34
C ARG A 20 -11.17 16.08 4.86
N THR A 21 -10.26 16.91 4.34
CA THR A 21 -9.96 17.01 2.88
C THR A 21 -8.80 16.09 2.48
N PRO A 22 -8.51 15.89 1.17
CA PRO A 22 -7.29 15.23 0.72
C PRO A 22 -6.00 15.96 1.13
N GLU A 23 -5.94 17.28 0.90
CA GLU A 23 -4.79 18.12 1.27
C GLU A 23 -4.48 18.06 2.77
N GLU A 24 -5.51 18.00 3.62
CA GLU A 24 -5.35 17.81 5.07
C GLU A 24 -4.80 16.42 5.39
N GLN A 25 -5.28 15.36 4.73
CA GLN A 25 -4.78 13.99 4.96
C GLN A 25 -3.31 13.85 4.59
N GLY A 26 -2.90 14.35 3.42
CA GLY A 26 -1.50 14.35 3.02
C GLY A 26 -0.61 15.15 3.97
N THR A 27 -1.07 16.32 4.42
CA THR A 27 -0.34 17.10 5.43
C THR A 27 -0.25 16.35 6.76
N ARG A 28 -1.34 15.72 7.22
CA ARG A 28 -1.38 14.94 8.47
C ARG A 28 -0.44 13.73 8.43
N PHE A 29 -0.30 13.09 7.28
CA PHE A 29 0.66 12.01 7.06
C PHE A 29 2.12 12.47 7.31
N PHE A 30 2.50 13.68 6.90
CA PHE A 30 3.78 14.30 7.25
C PHE A 30 3.90 14.79 8.71
N LEU A 31 2.79 14.99 9.41
CA LEU A 31 2.78 15.26 10.85
C LEU A 31 2.84 13.98 11.71
N GLY A 32 2.86 12.82 11.08
CA GLY A 32 3.01 11.53 11.73
C GLY A 32 4.47 11.20 12.05
N GLY A 33 4.66 10.47 13.15
CA GLY A 33 5.96 9.88 13.52
C GLY A 33 6.99 10.88 14.06
N HIS A 34 8.24 10.45 14.19
CA HIS A 34 9.23 11.12 15.04
C HIS A 34 9.71 12.49 14.53
N LEU A 35 9.54 12.80 13.24
CA LEU A 35 9.77 14.16 12.71
C LEU A 35 8.52 15.04 12.85
N GLY A 36 7.34 14.45 13.02
CA GLY A 36 6.04 15.11 13.10
C GLY A 36 5.97 16.30 14.05
N PRO A 37 6.46 16.21 15.31
CA PRO A 37 6.48 17.35 16.24
C PRO A 37 7.31 18.54 15.73
N ARG A 38 8.47 18.30 15.11
CA ARG A 38 9.30 19.36 14.53
C ARG A 38 8.68 19.94 13.26
N ILE A 39 8.10 19.09 12.40
CA ILE A 39 7.36 19.53 11.21
C ILE A 39 6.17 20.41 11.64
N SER A 40 5.47 20.03 12.71
CA SER A 40 4.36 20.79 13.30
C SER A 40 4.75 22.22 13.70
N GLU A 41 5.92 22.43 14.31
CA GLU A 41 6.46 23.76 14.65
C GLU A 41 6.71 24.60 13.40
N HIS A 42 7.30 24.01 12.35
CA HIS A 42 7.47 24.68 11.06
C HIS A 42 6.13 25.06 10.40
N LEU A 43 5.06 24.27 10.58
CA LEU A 43 3.73 24.63 10.07
C LEU A 43 3.10 25.80 10.82
N ASP A 44 3.37 26.01 12.12
CA ASP A 44 2.88 27.21 12.85
C ASP A 44 3.51 28.51 12.33
N VAL A 45 4.82 28.47 12.05
CA VAL A 45 5.52 29.58 11.39
C VAL A 45 4.96 29.84 10.00
N SER A 46 4.64 28.77 9.25
CA SER A 46 4.09 28.86 7.90
C SER A 46 2.65 29.43 7.90
N ALA A 47 1.80 28.99 8.82
CA ALA A 47 0.46 29.52 9.03
C ALA A 47 0.47 31.02 9.38
N THR A 48 1.38 31.42 10.27
CA THR A 48 1.57 32.83 10.66
C THR A 48 2.01 33.68 9.47
N LYS A 49 2.95 33.21 8.65
CA LYS A 49 3.37 33.89 7.41
C LYS A 49 2.23 34.01 6.39
N ALA A 50 1.41 32.98 6.26
CA ALA A 50 0.24 32.97 5.37
C ALA A 50 -0.92 33.84 5.86
N GLY A 51 -0.85 34.41 7.08
CA GLY A 51 -1.96 35.15 7.70
C GLY A 51 -3.17 34.28 8.05
N LEU A 52 -2.98 32.96 8.23
CA LEU A 52 -4.04 31.99 8.48
C LEU A 52 -3.96 31.44 9.91
N SER A 53 -5.10 31.07 10.47
CA SER A 53 -5.12 30.21 11.67
C SER A 53 -4.54 28.84 11.32
N ARG A 54 -3.90 28.15 12.28
CA ARG A 54 -3.32 26.81 12.05
C ARG A 54 -4.30 25.85 11.38
N ARG A 55 -5.57 25.84 11.83
CA ARG A 55 -6.64 25.01 11.24
C ARG A 55 -6.88 25.35 9.76
N ASN A 56 -7.02 26.63 9.43
CA ASN A 56 -7.25 27.05 8.04
C ASN A 56 -6.01 26.88 7.16
N PHE A 57 -4.81 26.96 7.74
CA PHE A 57 -3.56 26.69 7.04
C PHE A 57 -3.42 25.21 6.68
N LEU A 58 -3.68 24.28 7.62
CA LEU A 58 -3.67 22.83 7.35
C LEU A 58 -4.68 22.43 6.26
N ALA A 59 -5.77 23.17 6.13
CA ALA A 59 -6.78 23.03 5.07
C ALA A 59 -6.38 23.67 3.71
N SER A 60 -5.20 24.27 3.61
CA SER A 60 -4.77 25.04 2.43
C SER A 60 -3.82 24.25 1.52
N ALA A 61 -3.71 24.69 0.26
CA ALA A 61 -2.78 24.10 -0.71
C ALA A 61 -1.30 24.24 -0.30
N SER A 62 -0.96 25.14 0.62
CA SER A 62 0.41 25.33 1.13
C SER A 62 0.81 24.35 2.23
N ALA A 63 -0.14 23.61 2.81
CA ALA A 63 0.08 22.80 4.00
C ALA A 63 1.08 21.66 3.78
N LEU A 64 0.84 20.85 2.75
CA LEU A 64 1.70 19.74 2.35
C LEU A 64 3.08 20.22 1.82
N PRO A 65 3.17 21.23 0.91
CA PRO A 65 4.44 21.87 0.57
C PRO A 65 5.22 22.38 1.78
N ALA A 66 4.57 23.03 2.75
CA ALA A 66 5.23 23.49 3.96
C ALA A 66 5.77 22.33 4.81
N ALA A 67 5.07 21.19 4.85
CA ALA A 67 5.52 20.00 5.55
C ALA A 67 6.74 19.36 4.86
N MET A 68 6.71 19.22 3.52
CA MET A 68 7.84 18.79 2.70
C MET A 68 9.07 19.71 2.88
N LEU A 69 8.87 21.03 2.84
CA LEU A 69 9.92 22.02 3.07
C LEU A 69 10.46 21.95 4.51
N ALA A 70 9.62 21.64 5.49
CA ALA A 70 10.05 21.39 6.86
C ALA A 70 10.96 20.15 6.94
N VAL A 71 10.65 19.03 6.26
CA VAL A 71 11.54 17.85 6.20
C VAL A 71 12.91 18.25 5.64
N ASN A 72 12.96 19.03 4.56
CA ASN A 72 14.22 19.50 4.00
C ASN A 72 15.04 20.32 5.02
N ASN A 73 14.40 21.28 5.70
CA ASN A 73 15.05 22.14 6.70
C ASN A 73 15.50 21.35 7.95
N ILE A 74 14.69 20.39 8.40
CA ILE A 74 14.94 19.55 9.59
C ILE A 74 16.14 18.62 9.39
N THR A 75 16.32 18.12 8.17
CA THR A 75 17.35 17.14 7.81
C THR A 75 18.60 17.76 7.18
N GLY A 76 18.52 19.01 6.69
CA GLY A 76 19.59 19.65 5.92
C GLY A 76 19.78 19.09 4.52
N MET A 77 18.85 18.27 4.02
CA MET A 77 18.90 17.61 2.72
C MET A 77 17.70 18.01 1.85
N ARG A 78 17.89 18.11 0.54
CA ARG A 78 16.80 18.42 -0.41
C ARG A 78 16.16 17.12 -0.90
N PHE A 79 15.23 16.57 -0.13
CA PHE A 79 14.42 15.42 -0.52
C PHE A 79 13.27 15.82 -1.43
N PHE A 80 12.58 16.93 -1.11
CA PHE A 80 11.43 17.42 -1.85
C PHE A 80 11.78 18.67 -2.66
N ASP A 81 11.28 18.78 -3.89
CA ASP A 81 11.42 19.98 -4.69
C ASP A 81 10.28 20.96 -4.41
N VAL A 82 10.41 21.72 -3.32
CA VAL A 82 9.41 22.69 -2.88
C VAL A 82 10.03 24.06 -2.63
N THR A 83 9.36 25.09 -3.13
CA THR A 83 9.73 26.50 -2.98
C THR A 83 9.14 27.12 -1.70
N PRO A 84 9.76 28.18 -1.15
CA PRO A 84 9.17 28.98 -0.09
C PRO A 84 7.79 29.56 -0.43
N ALA A 85 7.54 29.91 -1.70
CA ALA A 85 6.25 30.45 -2.14
C ALA A 85 5.13 29.42 -2.01
N GLU A 86 5.34 28.17 -2.45
CA GLU A 86 4.37 27.09 -2.23
C GLU A 86 4.08 26.85 -0.74
N ALA A 87 5.10 26.92 0.11
CA ALA A 87 4.96 26.69 1.55
C ALA A 87 4.24 27.83 2.30
N TYR A 88 4.25 29.07 1.80
CA TYR A 88 3.74 30.23 2.55
C TYR A 88 2.57 30.97 1.89
N GLU A 89 2.34 30.78 0.59
CA GLU A 89 1.34 31.52 -0.19
C GLU A 89 0.33 30.57 -0.84
N PRO A 90 -0.88 30.39 -0.26
CA PRO A 90 -1.88 29.45 -0.79
C PRO A 90 -2.37 29.74 -2.21
N ALA A 91 -2.15 30.95 -2.73
CA ALA A 91 -2.39 31.29 -4.13
C ALA A 91 -1.30 30.70 -5.04
N ALA A 92 -0.01 30.97 -4.73
CA ALA A 92 1.13 30.40 -5.45
C ALA A 92 1.14 28.87 -5.38
N ALA A 93 0.82 28.28 -4.23
CA ALA A 93 0.70 26.83 -4.08
C ALA A 93 -0.39 26.22 -4.99
N LYS A 94 -1.53 26.91 -5.18
CA LYS A 94 -2.58 26.49 -6.11
C LYS A 94 -2.14 26.64 -7.57
N GLU A 95 -1.56 27.79 -7.92
CA GLU A 95 -1.07 28.04 -9.28
C GLU A 95 0.02 27.02 -9.65
N ILE A 96 0.94 26.73 -8.73
CA ILE A 96 1.99 25.74 -8.92
C ILE A 96 1.41 24.32 -8.92
N LYS A 97 0.42 23.96 -8.09
CA LYS A 97 -0.31 22.66 -8.23
C LYS A 97 -1.03 22.54 -9.58
N ILE A 98 -1.50 23.65 -10.16
CA ILE A 98 -2.13 23.68 -11.50
C ILE A 98 -1.08 23.57 -12.62
N SER A 99 0.08 24.22 -12.50
CA SER A 99 1.14 24.16 -13.52
C SER A 99 2.01 22.89 -13.43
N ARG A 100 2.16 22.32 -12.22
CA ARG A 100 2.80 21.04 -11.94
C ARG A 100 1.88 19.84 -12.13
N LYS A 101 0.57 20.01 -12.29
CA LYS A 101 -0.31 18.98 -12.88
C LYS A 101 0.10 18.84 -14.35
N PRO A 102 0.89 17.83 -14.73
CA PRO A 102 1.27 17.68 -16.12
C PRO A 102 0.01 17.21 -16.85
N GLY A 103 -0.26 17.79 -18.02
CA GLY A 103 -1.49 17.48 -18.75
C GLY A 103 -1.59 15.99 -19.03
N ASN A 104 -2.73 15.38 -18.68
CA ASN A 104 -3.07 13.98 -18.96
C ASN A 104 -2.17 12.89 -18.30
N ASP A 105 -1.39 13.21 -17.26
CA ASP A 105 -0.58 12.18 -16.58
C ASP A 105 -1.45 11.05 -15.99
N PHE A 106 -1.27 9.85 -16.54
CA PHE A 106 -2.11 8.69 -16.25
C PHE A 106 -1.53 7.89 -15.08
N ILE A 107 -1.75 8.36 -13.86
CA ILE A 107 -1.27 7.69 -12.64
C ILE A 107 -2.05 6.39 -12.42
N VAL A 108 -1.35 5.25 -12.48
CA VAL A 108 -1.86 3.96 -12.03
C VAL A 108 -1.32 3.69 -10.63
N ASP A 109 -2.21 3.66 -9.65
CA ASP A 109 -1.90 3.22 -8.29
C ASP A 109 -2.03 1.69 -8.21
N ALA A 110 -0.90 0.99 -8.14
CA ALA A 110 -0.87 -0.47 -8.17
C ALA A 110 -1.36 -1.13 -6.87
N HIS A 111 -1.61 -0.36 -5.80
CA HIS A 111 -1.85 -0.91 -4.47
C HIS A 111 -2.90 -0.13 -3.71
N THR A 112 -4.15 -0.59 -3.78
CA THR A 112 -5.26 0.01 -3.03
C THR A 112 -6.16 -1.03 -2.37
N HIS A 113 -6.78 -0.67 -1.25
CA HIS A 113 -7.59 -1.53 -0.38
C HIS A 113 -8.89 -0.87 0.08
N ILE A 114 -9.83 -1.72 0.47
CA ILE A 114 -10.83 -1.43 1.50
C ILE A 114 -10.53 -2.34 2.70
N CYS A 115 -10.92 -1.94 3.91
CA CYS A 115 -10.67 -2.72 5.12
C CYS A 115 -11.94 -3.08 5.90
N THR A 116 -13.12 -2.75 5.38
CA THR A 116 -14.42 -3.14 5.93
C THR A 116 -15.16 -4.07 4.98
N ARG A 117 -15.70 -5.18 5.53
CA ARG A 117 -16.67 -6.09 4.89
C ARG A 117 -18.08 -5.87 5.44
N LYS A 118 -19.12 -6.21 4.67
CA LYS A 118 -20.52 -5.90 5.03
C LYS A 118 -21.05 -6.67 6.24
N ASP A 119 -20.61 -7.91 6.41
CA ASP A 119 -20.93 -8.74 7.59
C ASP A 119 -20.31 -8.20 8.90
N GLY A 120 -19.41 -7.21 8.82
CA GLY A 120 -18.60 -6.74 9.94
C GLY A 120 -17.59 -7.77 10.46
N TYR A 121 -16.80 -7.35 11.46
CA TYR A 121 -15.89 -8.21 12.21
C TYR A 121 -16.45 -8.42 13.62
N ILE A 122 -16.83 -9.66 13.94
CA ILE A 122 -17.50 -10.06 15.18
C ILE A 122 -16.62 -11.12 15.86
N PRO A 123 -15.89 -10.76 16.93
CA PRO A 123 -15.02 -11.68 17.65
C PRO A 123 -15.76 -12.94 18.10
N GLY A 124 -15.20 -14.12 17.82
CA GLY A 124 -15.77 -15.40 18.23
C GLY A 124 -16.99 -15.87 17.42
N VAL A 125 -17.50 -15.07 16.48
CA VAL A 125 -18.61 -15.44 15.59
C VAL A 125 -18.12 -15.63 14.15
N ASN A 126 -17.52 -14.58 13.57
CA ASN A 126 -17.00 -14.61 12.19
C ASN A 126 -15.54 -14.16 12.09
N THR A 127 -14.91 -13.79 13.20
CA THR A 127 -13.50 -13.34 13.25
C THR A 127 -12.78 -13.95 14.45
N THR A 128 -11.58 -14.49 14.24
CA THR A 128 -10.72 -15.05 15.30
C THR A 128 -10.03 -13.93 16.10
N GLU A 129 -9.40 -14.25 17.23
CA GLU A 129 -8.55 -13.30 17.96
C GLU A 129 -7.40 -12.75 17.08
N ARG A 130 -6.79 -13.63 16.28
CA ARG A 130 -5.74 -13.28 15.31
C ARG A 130 -6.26 -12.33 14.21
N GLY A 131 -7.44 -12.62 13.66
CA GLY A 131 -8.12 -11.74 12.70
C GLY A 131 -8.46 -10.38 13.33
N MET A 132 -8.98 -10.36 14.55
CA MET A 132 -9.30 -9.13 15.27
C MET A 132 -8.08 -8.27 15.60
N TRP A 133 -6.93 -8.88 15.91
CA TRP A 133 -5.66 -8.15 16.04
C TRP A 133 -5.28 -7.44 14.74
N PHE A 134 -5.44 -8.10 13.60
CA PHE A 134 -5.13 -7.50 12.30
C PHE A 134 -6.12 -6.38 11.94
N VAL A 135 -7.43 -6.57 12.19
CA VAL A 135 -8.43 -5.50 12.08
C VAL A 135 -8.05 -4.29 12.94
N GLN A 136 -7.63 -4.50 14.19
CA GLN A 136 -7.22 -3.43 15.09
C GLN A 136 -5.96 -2.70 14.60
N LEU A 137 -4.99 -3.42 14.04
CA LEU A 137 -3.80 -2.84 13.41
C LEU A 137 -4.16 -1.88 12.27
N LEU A 138 -5.03 -2.32 11.34
CA LEU A 138 -5.47 -1.45 10.24
C LEU A 138 -6.34 -0.28 10.72
N ASP A 139 -7.06 -0.45 11.84
CA ASP A 139 -7.92 0.56 12.43
C ASP A 139 -7.14 1.70 13.11
N ASP A 140 -6.12 1.34 13.90
CA ASP A 140 -5.20 2.31 14.47
C ASP A 140 -4.35 3.00 13.39
N LEU A 141 -3.94 2.29 12.33
CA LEU A 141 -3.25 2.88 11.17
C LEU A 141 -4.14 3.89 10.44
N GLY A 142 -5.40 3.53 10.13
CA GLY A 142 -6.33 4.48 9.50
C GLY A 142 -6.56 5.74 10.35
N LYS A 143 -6.73 5.59 11.67
CA LYS A 143 -6.87 6.72 12.62
C LYS A 143 -5.63 7.58 12.70
N ALA A 144 -4.44 6.97 12.66
CA ALA A 144 -3.17 7.66 12.57
C ALA A 144 -3.08 8.54 11.30
N MET A 145 -3.67 8.08 10.20
CA MET A 145 -3.65 8.74 8.88
C MET A 145 -4.86 9.65 8.61
N GLY A 146 -5.54 10.09 9.68
CA GLY A 146 -6.60 11.08 9.60
C GLY A 146 -7.98 10.54 9.17
N LEU A 147 -8.18 9.21 9.15
CA LEU A 147 -9.49 8.58 9.02
C LEU A 147 -10.10 8.37 10.43
N PRO A 148 -10.99 9.26 10.94
CA PRO A 148 -11.38 9.28 12.34
C PRO A 148 -12.12 8.03 12.82
N ASN A 149 -12.73 7.26 11.91
CA ASN A 149 -13.39 5.99 12.22
C ASN A 149 -12.51 4.76 11.86
N GLY A 150 -11.25 4.97 11.46
CA GLY A 150 -10.30 3.91 11.10
C GLY A 150 -10.79 3.04 9.95
N THR A 151 -10.81 1.72 10.15
CA THR A 151 -11.29 0.74 9.16
C THR A 151 -12.70 1.03 8.66
N LYS A 152 -13.57 1.62 9.51
CA LYS A 152 -14.96 1.93 9.16
C LYS A 152 -15.11 3.08 8.15
N ASP A 153 -14.06 3.87 7.94
CA ASP A 153 -14.01 4.83 6.83
C ASP A 153 -13.53 4.15 5.53
N MET A 154 -12.83 3.01 5.59
CA MET A 154 -12.28 2.27 4.45
C MET A 154 -13.29 1.27 3.85
N THR A 155 -14.39 1.78 3.29
CA THR A 155 -15.49 0.98 2.72
C THR A 155 -15.57 1.04 1.19
N VAL A 156 -16.37 0.16 0.59
CA VAL A 156 -16.74 0.21 -0.83
C VAL A 156 -17.34 1.56 -1.22
N GLU A 157 -18.18 2.14 -0.36
CA GLU A 157 -18.84 3.44 -0.58
C GLU A 157 -17.83 4.58 -0.62
N ASN A 158 -16.84 4.56 0.28
CA ASN A 158 -15.87 5.63 0.42
C ASN A 158 -14.68 5.49 -0.54
N PHE A 159 -14.44 4.32 -1.15
CA PHE A 159 -13.28 4.05 -2.01
C PHE A 159 -13.08 5.13 -3.09
N GLY A 160 -14.11 5.46 -3.88
CA GLY A 160 -14.02 6.49 -4.91
C GLY A 160 -13.63 7.85 -4.35
N LYS A 161 -14.26 8.28 -3.26
CA LYS A 161 -13.94 9.56 -2.60
C LYS A 161 -12.51 9.58 -2.04
N LEU A 162 -12.10 8.50 -1.36
CA LEU A 162 -10.82 8.41 -0.68
C LEU A 162 -9.64 8.24 -1.63
N ILE A 163 -9.81 7.61 -2.79
CA ILE A 163 -8.71 7.23 -3.68
C ILE A 163 -8.82 7.91 -5.06
N LEU A 164 -10.00 7.91 -5.69
CA LEU A 164 -10.17 8.29 -7.10
C LEU A 164 -10.57 9.76 -7.33
N GLU A 165 -11.37 10.35 -6.44
CA GLU A 165 -11.89 11.72 -6.57
C GLU A 165 -11.02 12.72 -5.80
N GLY A 166 -10.47 12.28 -4.68
CA GLY A 166 -9.60 13.09 -3.83
C GLY A 166 -8.11 12.98 -4.16
N SER A 167 -7.69 12.47 -5.32
CA SER A 167 -6.27 12.40 -5.66
C SER A 167 -6.04 12.47 -7.18
N ASP A 168 -4.77 12.52 -7.58
CA ASP A 168 -4.37 12.46 -8.99
C ASP A 168 -4.35 11.02 -9.57
N THR A 169 -4.69 9.99 -8.78
CA THR A 169 -4.80 8.58 -9.22
C THR A 169 -5.83 8.42 -10.33
N SER A 170 -5.39 8.14 -11.56
CA SER A 170 -6.28 7.90 -12.71
C SER A 170 -6.98 6.55 -12.63
N VAL A 171 -6.23 5.49 -12.33
CA VAL A 171 -6.73 4.12 -12.15
C VAL A 171 -6.15 3.51 -10.87
N ALA A 172 -7.00 2.91 -10.04
CA ALA A 172 -6.61 2.18 -8.84
C ALA A 172 -6.66 0.66 -9.06
N VAL A 173 -5.60 -0.05 -8.72
CA VAL A 173 -5.57 -1.52 -8.69
C VAL A 173 -6.01 -1.97 -7.29
N PHE A 174 -7.20 -2.57 -7.22
CA PHE A 174 -7.75 -3.12 -6.00
C PHE A 174 -7.03 -4.42 -5.63
N ASN A 175 -6.48 -4.43 -4.42
CA ASN A 175 -5.76 -5.51 -3.80
C ASN A 175 -6.60 -6.09 -2.64
N PRO A 176 -6.87 -7.40 -2.64
CA PRO A 176 -7.66 -8.04 -1.58
C PRO A 176 -6.85 -8.49 -0.36
N PHE A 177 -7.40 -8.29 0.83
CA PHE A 177 -6.98 -9.00 2.04
C PHE A 177 -7.65 -10.39 2.14
N GLY A 178 -6.82 -11.42 2.28
CA GLY A 178 -7.22 -12.83 2.37
C GLY A 178 -7.56 -13.30 3.79
N PHE A 179 -6.93 -14.41 4.20
CA PHE A 179 -6.96 -14.97 5.55
C PHE A 179 -8.25 -15.68 5.99
N ARG A 180 -8.92 -16.39 5.07
CA ARG A 180 -10.19 -17.13 5.25
C ARG A 180 -10.46 -17.78 6.61
N GLU A 181 -9.49 -18.47 7.20
CA GLU A 181 -9.65 -19.16 8.50
C GLU A 181 -9.82 -18.18 9.66
N ASP A 182 -9.21 -16.99 9.57
CA ASP A 182 -9.32 -15.93 10.57
C ASP A 182 -10.62 -15.11 10.43
N TYR A 183 -11.33 -15.23 9.29
CA TYR A 183 -12.51 -14.42 8.92
C TYR A 183 -13.74 -15.25 8.54
N GLY A 184 -13.96 -16.35 9.27
CA GLY A 184 -15.23 -17.09 9.26
C GLY A 184 -15.55 -17.77 7.93
N GLY A 185 -14.52 -18.19 7.18
CA GLY A 185 -14.69 -18.94 5.93
C GLY A 185 -14.81 -18.10 4.66
N LYS A 186 -14.75 -16.76 4.73
CA LYS A 186 -15.02 -15.86 3.59
C LYS A 186 -13.86 -14.94 3.13
N ASP A 187 -12.70 -14.98 3.80
CA ASP A 187 -11.61 -13.97 3.73
C ASP A 187 -11.98 -12.62 4.40
N MET A 188 -10.96 -11.80 4.68
CA MET A 188 -11.11 -10.50 5.34
C MET A 188 -11.95 -9.56 4.48
N ILE A 189 -11.63 -9.48 3.19
CA ILE A 189 -12.44 -8.77 2.19
C ILE A 189 -12.91 -9.80 1.15
N PRO A 190 -14.15 -10.32 1.26
CA PRO A 190 -14.71 -11.26 0.31
C PRO A 190 -14.73 -10.68 -1.12
N ILE A 191 -14.66 -11.54 -2.13
CA ILE A 191 -14.52 -11.09 -3.53
C ILE A 191 -15.75 -10.32 -4.05
N GLU A 192 -16.90 -10.52 -3.43
CA GLU A 192 -18.14 -9.82 -3.73
C GLU A 192 -18.04 -8.30 -3.48
N GLU A 193 -17.40 -7.86 -2.39
CA GLU A 193 -17.12 -6.45 -2.12
C GLU A 193 -16.13 -5.83 -3.11
N GLN A 194 -15.14 -6.60 -3.56
CA GLN A 194 -14.14 -6.18 -4.56
C GLN A 194 -14.81 -5.98 -5.93
N ALA A 195 -15.66 -6.94 -6.32
CA ALA A 195 -16.45 -6.86 -7.53
C ALA A 195 -17.42 -5.68 -7.49
N GLU A 196 -17.88 -5.26 -6.31
CA GLU A 196 -18.67 -4.04 -6.17
C GLU A 196 -17.84 -2.76 -6.39
N VAL A 197 -16.60 -2.68 -5.87
CA VAL A 197 -15.68 -1.57 -6.18
C VAL A 197 -15.49 -1.48 -7.70
N LYS A 198 -15.22 -2.60 -8.37
CA LYS A 198 -15.09 -2.66 -9.84
C LYS A 198 -16.37 -2.24 -10.56
N ARG A 199 -17.55 -2.64 -10.07
CA ARG A 199 -18.85 -2.27 -10.64
C ARG A 199 -19.16 -0.77 -10.48
N ARG A 200 -18.74 -0.13 -9.39
CA ARG A 200 -18.93 1.30 -9.14
C ARG A 200 -18.02 2.18 -9.99
N TRP A 201 -16.76 1.75 -10.22
CA TRP A 201 -15.78 2.51 -10.99
C TRP A 201 -15.13 1.68 -12.12
N PRO A 202 -15.92 1.17 -13.10
CA PRO A 202 -15.47 0.14 -14.04
C PRO A 202 -14.33 0.57 -14.97
N THR A 203 -14.22 1.86 -15.26
CA THR A 203 -13.15 2.46 -16.09
C THR A 203 -11.95 2.99 -15.30
N ARG A 204 -12.06 3.08 -13.97
CA ARG A 204 -11.03 3.64 -13.07
C ARG A 204 -10.50 2.65 -12.04
N THR A 205 -10.86 1.36 -12.16
CA THR A 205 -10.38 0.31 -11.26
C THR A 205 -9.98 -0.96 -12.01
N VAL A 206 -8.99 -1.66 -11.48
CA VAL A 206 -8.60 -3.02 -11.88
C VAL A 206 -8.73 -3.90 -10.64
N MET A 207 -9.20 -5.13 -10.76
CA MET A 207 -9.42 -6.04 -9.63
C MET A 207 -8.51 -7.26 -9.73
N LEU A 208 -7.80 -7.57 -8.64
CA LEU A 208 -6.97 -8.75 -8.51
C LEU A 208 -7.67 -9.81 -7.64
N GLY A 209 -7.44 -11.09 -7.93
CA GLY A 209 -7.89 -12.19 -7.07
C GLY A 209 -6.91 -12.48 -5.94
N GLY A 210 -7.41 -12.81 -4.75
CA GLY A 210 -6.59 -13.14 -3.59
C GLY A 210 -7.35 -13.95 -2.54
N GLY A 211 -6.83 -14.06 -1.33
CA GLY A 211 -7.35 -15.03 -0.34
C GLY A 211 -7.08 -16.50 -0.72
N LEU A 212 -6.16 -16.71 -1.66
CA LEU A 212 -5.76 -18.02 -2.17
C LEU A 212 -4.44 -18.45 -1.50
N THR A 213 -4.42 -19.64 -0.92
CA THR A 213 -3.20 -20.30 -0.42
C THR A 213 -3.31 -21.80 -0.67
N PRO A 214 -2.29 -22.47 -1.23
CA PRO A 214 -2.32 -23.91 -1.46
C PRO A 214 -2.42 -24.72 -0.16
N ASN A 215 -2.20 -24.09 0.99
CA ASN A 215 -2.38 -24.69 2.31
C ASN A 215 -3.84 -24.93 2.73
N GLN A 216 -4.82 -24.30 2.05
CA GLN A 216 -6.24 -24.65 2.18
C GLN A 216 -6.57 -25.99 1.50
N GLY A 217 -5.70 -26.44 0.59
CA GLY A 217 -5.93 -27.57 -0.29
C GLY A 217 -5.70 -27.12 -1.73
N LEU A 218 -4.80 -27.79 -2.44
CA LEU A 218 -4.40 -27.34 -3.77
C LEU A 218 -5.61 -27.37 -4.74
N SER A 219 -6.38 -28.45 -4.78
CA SER A 219 -7.56 -28.55 -5.66
C SER A 219 -8.56 -27.42 -5.41
N GLU A 220 -8.93 -27.17 -4.15
CA GLU A 220 -9.83 -26.07 -3.76
C GLU A 220 -9.26 -24.71 -4.20
N THR A 221 -7.94 -24.51 -4.06
CA THR A 221 -7.27 -23.27 -4.49
C THR A 221 -7.36 -23.08 -6.01
N LEU A 222 -7.12 -24.13 -6.79
CA LEU A 222 -7.20 -24.08 -8.26
C LEU A 222 -8.65 -23.94 -8.77
N GLU A 223 -9.62 -24.51 -8.06
CA GLU A 223 -11.06 -24.32 -8.30
C GLU A 223 -11.47 -22.87 -8.02
N ARG A 224 -11.07 -22.30 -6.87
CA ARG A 224 -11.30 -20.88 -6.55
C ARG A 224 -10.66 -19.93 -7.57
N MET A 225 -9.43 -20.21 -8.02
CA MET A 225 -8.79 -19.47 -9.12
C MET A 225 -9.62 -19.49 -10.41
N THR A 226 -10.16 -20.66 -10.76
CA THR A 226 -11.05 -20.82 -11.93
C THR A 226 -12.29 -19.95 -11.78
N MET A 227 -12.98 -20.08 -10.64
CA MET A 227 -14.20 -19.34 -10.33
C MET A 227 -13.97 -17.82 -10.32
N PHE A 228 -12.85 -17.35 -9.81
CA PHE A 228 -12.51 -15.92 -9.82
C PHE A 228 -12.33 -15.36 -11.25
N VAL A 229 -11.76 -16.14 -12.17
CA VAL A 229 -11.62 -15.72 -13.58
C VAL A 229 -12.97 -15.79 -14.30
N GLU A 230 -13.68 -16.91 -14.19
CA GLU A 230 -14.94 -17.15 -14.91
C GLU A 230 -16.09 -16.25 -14.43
N LYS A 231 -16.22 -16.03 -13.11
CA LYS A 231 -17.33 -15.28 -12.51
C LYS A 231 -17.01 -13.80 -12.28
N TYR A 232 -15.77 -13.49 -11.91
CA TYR A 232 -15.37 -12.15 -11.45
C TYR A 232 -14.36 -11.44 -12.36
N GLN A 233 -13.84 -12.10 -13.40
CA GLN A 233 -12.98 -11.50 -14.43
C GLN A 233 -11.76 -10.76 -13.86
N ILE A 234 -11.12 -11.34 -12.84
CA ILE A 234 -9.90 -10.80 -12.23
C ILE A 234 -8.78 -10.60 -13.27
N SER A 235 -8.00 -9.54 -13.12
CA SER A 235 -6.93 -9.16 -14.08
C SER A 235 -5.54 -9.66 -13.70
N GLY A 236 -5.42 -10.35 -12.57
CA GLY A 236 -4.18 -10.86 -11.98
C GLY A 236 -4.42 -11.37 -10.57
N LEU A 237 -3.35 -11.73 -9.88
CA LEU A 237 -3.39 -12.23 -8.51
C LEU A 237 -2.67 -11.29 -7.54
N LYS A 238 -3.13 -11.27 -6.28
CA LYS A 238 -2.48 -10.65 -5.13
C LYS A 238 -2.59 -11.59 -3.94
N LEU A 239 -1.45 -12.08 -3.50
CA LEU A 239 -1.34 -13.21 -2.59
C LEU A 239 -0.57 -12.85 -1.32
N TYR A 240 -0.66 -13.73 -0.34
CA TYR A 240 0.13 -13.71 0.89
C TYR A 240 0.73 -15.10 1.08
N THR A 241 2.06 -15.17 1.11
CA THR A 241 2.83 -16.39 1.37
C THR A 241 2.87 -16.74 2.85
N PHE A 242 2.65 -15.77 3.74
CA PHE A 242 2.18 -16.04 5.09
C PHE A 242 0.64 -16.13 5.10
N ASP A 243 0.07 -17.05 5.89
CA ASP A 243 -1.37 -17.30 5.88
C ASP A 243 -1.99 -17.56 7.27
N SER A 244 -3.31 -17.69 7.26
CA SER A 244 -4.20 -18.00 8.39
C SER A 244 -4.32 -19.49 8.68
N THR A 245 -3.76 -20.37 7.85
CA THR A 245 -3.84 -21.82 8.05
C THR A 245 -2.94 -22.26 9.20
N LYS A 246 -3.12 -23.50 9.68
CA LYS A 246 -2.24 -24.10 10.70
C LYS A 246 -0.77 -24.20 10.26
N LYS A 247 -0.47 -24.15 8.96
CA LYS A 247 0.90 -24.13 8.43
C LYS A 247 1.55 -22.74 8.48
N ARG A 248 0.74 -21.67 8.65
CA ARG A 248 1.14 -20.26 8.73
C ARG A 248 1.82 -19.66 7.50
N GLY A 249 2.09 -20.46 6.47
CA GLY A 249 2.58 -19.98 5.18
C GLY A 249 3.16 -21.08 4.29
N TRP A 250 3.65 -20.65 3.13
CA TRP A 250 4.11 -21.46 2.00
C TRP A 250 5.16 -20.68 1.20
N TRP A 251 5.97 -21.39 0.40
CA TRP A 251 6.98 -20.80 -0.45
C TRP A 251 6.46 -20.57 -1.87
N PHE A 252 6.77 -19.42 -2.45
CA PHE A 252 6.28 -19.00 -3.75
C PHE A 252 6.88 -19.78 -4.93
N ASP A 253 8.00 -20.46 -4.69
CA ASP A 253 8.68 -21.39 -5.60
C ASP A 253 8.43 -22.88 -5.29
N ASP A 254 7.50 -23.21 -4.38
CA ASP A 254 7.20 -24.61 -4.06
C ASP A 254 6.65 -25.36 -5.30
N GLN A 255 7.45 -26.27 -5.84
CA GLN A 255 7.12 -27.01 -7.06
C GLN A 255 5.87 -27.90 -6.95
N LYS A 256 5.42 -28.22 -5.72
CA LYS A 256 4.25 -29.07 -5.46
C LYS A 256 3.01 -28.27 -5.06
N LEU A 257 3.19 -27.08 -4.48
CA LEU A 257 2.11 -26.23 -3.96
C LEU A 257 1.89 -24.97 -4.81
N ALA A 258 2.95 -24.25 -5.15
CA ALA A 258 2.90 -22.99 -5.89
C ALA A 258 2.89 -23.19 -7.42
N TYR A 259 3.79 -24.02 -7.96
CA TYR A 259 3.91 -24.19 -9.42
C TYR A 259 2.61 -24.65 -10.11
N PRO A 260 1.77 -25.54 -9.51
CA PRO A 260 0.47 -25.86 -10.09
C PRO A 260 -0.50 -24.66 -10.14
N MET A 261 -0.35 -23.67 -9.25
CA MET A 261 -1.10 -22.40 -9.32
C MET A 261 -0.60 -21.53 -10.48
N TRP A 262 0.71 -21.50 -10.74
CA TRP A 262 1.30 -20.75 -11.86
C TRP A 262 0.94 -21.36 -13.22
N GLU A 263 0.95 -22.69 -13.33
CA GLU A 263 0.42 -23.42 -14.48
C GLU A 263 -1.08 -23.19 -14.68
N LYS A 264 -1.85 -23.07 -13.59
CA LYS A 264 -3.27 -22.72 -13.67
C LYS A 264 -3.48 -21.25 -14.07
N ALA A 265 -2.62 -20.33 -13.62
CA ALA A 265 -2.63 -18.93 -14.03
C ALA A 265 -2.37 -18.79 -15.54
N ARG A 266 -1.33 -19.46 -16.07
CA ARG A 266 -1.08 -19.60 -17.53
C ARG A 266 -2.35 -20.05 -18.28
N LYS A 267 -2.96 -21.16 -17.85
CA LYS A 267 -4.17 -21.75 -18.48
C LYS A 267 -5.40 -20.85 -18.41
N LEU A 268 -5.48 -19.97 -17.40
CA LEU A 268 -6.56 -18.99 -17.23
C LEU A 268 -6.25 -17.63 -17.90
N GLY A 269 -5.08 -17.46 -18.53
CA GLY A 269 -4.65 -16.19 -19.11
C GLY A 269 -4.20 -15.12 -18.10
N LEU A 270 -3.99 -15.49 -16.83
CA LEU A 270 -3.51 -14.57 -15.80
C LEU A 270 -1.98 -14.41 -15.89
N LYS A 271 -1.54 -13.24 -16.34
CA LYS A 271 -0.10 -12.94 -16.49
C LYS A 271 0.55 -12.32 -15.24
N ASN A 272 -0.18 -11.51 -14.48
CA ASN A 272 0.37 -10.72 -13.38
C ASN A 272 0.08 -11.38 -12.03
N ILE A 273 1.13 -11.70 -11.27
CA ILE A 273 1.05 -12.45 -10.02
C ILE A 273 1.81 -11.72 -8.92
N GLY A 274 1.05 -11.07 -8.04
CA GLY A 274 1.54 -10.37 -6.88
C GLY A 274 1.62 -11.22 -5.62
N CYS A 275 2.64 -10.98 -4.81
CA CYS A 275 2.66 -11.40 -3.42
C CYS A 275 3.10 -10.26 -2.50
N HIS A 276 2.55 -10.20 -1.29
CA HIS A 276 3.11 -9.39 -0.21
C HIS A 276 4.51 -9.91 0.15
N LYS A 277 5.53 -9.06 -0.02
CA LYS A 277 6.94 -9.37 0.27
C LYS A 277 7.59 -8.21 1.01
N GLY A 278 8.25 -8.49 2.13
CA GLY A 278 8.61 -7.48 3.13
C GLY A 278 7.54 -7.31 4.21
N ILE A 279 7.61 -6.23 4.97
CA ILE A 279 6.75 -5.84 6.10
C ILE A 279 6.32 -7.06 6.94
N PRO A 280 7.26 -7.71 7.65
CA PRO A 280 6.97 -8.90 8.44
C PRO A 280 6.14 -8.54 9.69
N PHE A 281 4.82 -8.36 9.50
CA PHE A 281 3.84 -8.10 10.55
C PHE A 281 3.98 -9.12 11.69
N GLY A 282 3.95 -8.67 12.95
CA GLY A 282 4.40 -9.47 14.11
C GLY A 282 3.78 -10.87 14.28
N GLN A 283 2.52 -11.09 13.87
CA GLN A 283 1.87 -12.40 13.94
C GLN A 283 2.19 -13.35 12.77
N PHE A 284 2.83 -12.85 11.72
CA PHE A 284 3.11 -13.56 10.47
C PHE A 284 4.59 -13.95 10.38
N MET A 285 4.88 -15.05 9.70
CA MET A 285 6.25 -15.59 9.67
C MET A 285 7.09 -14.86 8.62
N ALA A 286 8.04 -14.04 9.08
CA ALA A 286 8.93 -13.23 8.24
C ALA A 286 9.59 -14.00 7.10
N ARG A 287 9.96 -15.28 7.31
CA ARG A 287 10.55 -16.14 6.27
C ARG A 287 9.73 -16.22 4.99
N TYR A 288 8.39 -16.24 5.09
CA TYR A 288 7.53 -16.32 3.91
C TYR A 288 7.32 -14.96 3.25
N ALA A 289 7.56 -13.86 3.98
CA ALA A 289 7.58 -12.52 3.44
C ALA A 289 8.93 -12.17 2.75
N HIS A 290 9.98 -12.95 3.01
CA HIS A 290 11.30 -12.76 2.38
C HIS A 290 11.22 -13.00 0.85
N PRO A 291 11.98 -12.27 0.02
CA PRO A 291 11.89 -12.36 -1.45
C PRO A 291 12.66 -13.54 -2.07
N GLU A 292 13.35 -14.38 -1.28
CA GLU A 292 14.23 -15.46 -1.82
C GLU A 292 13.52 -16.44 -2.77
N ASP A 293 12.26 -16.78 -2.48
CA ASP A 293 11.39 -17.66 -3.29
C ASP A 293 10.86 -16.99 -4.58
N LEU A 294 11.26 -15.75 -4.86
CA LEU A 294 11.11 -15.15 -6.19
C LEU A 294 12.25 -15.55 -7.13
N ASP A 295 13.35 -16.12 -6.64
CA ASP A 295 14.51 -16.37 -7.50
C ASP A 295 14.28 -17.50 -8.50
N ALA A 296 13.86 -18.69 -8.05
CA ALA A 296 13.62 -19.82 -8.94
C ALA A 296 12.39 -19.57 -9.85
N VAL A 297 11.29 -19.07 -9.27
CA VAL A 297 10.03 -18.88 -10.00
C VAL A 297 10.15 -17.88 -11.16
N CYS A 298 10.96 -16.83 -11.03
CA CYS A 298 11.17 -15.86 -12.12
C CYS A 298 11.93 -16.47 -13.31
N ASP A 299 12.84 -17.43 -13.05
CA ASP A 299 13.60 -18.10 -14.11
C ASP A 299 12.80 -19.26 -14.73
N ASP A 300 11.96 -19.95 -13.96
CA ASP A 300 11.11 -21.06 -14.44
C ASP A 300 9.82 -20.59 -15.17
N PHE A 301 9.33 -19.38 -14.87
CA PHE A 301 8.10 -18.81 -15.44
C PHE A 301 8.31 -17.45 -16.12
N THR A 302 9.21 -17.42 -17.12
CA THR A 302 9.59 -16.19 -17.85
C THR A 302 8.47 -15.48 -18.62
N ASP A 303 7.34 -16.13 -18.85
CA ASP A 303 6.13 -15.59 -19.50
C ASP A 303 5.15 -14.94 -18.51
N LEU A 304 5.27 -15.22 -17.20
CA LEU A 304 4.48 -14.63 -16.12
C LEU A 304 5.26 -13.50 -15.44
N ASN A 305 4.56 -12.45 -15.01
CA ASN A 305 5.10 -11.33 -14.26
C ASN A 305 4.90 -11.53 -12.75
N PHE A 306 5.96 -11.41 -11.96
CA PHE A 306 5.94 -11.53 -10.51
C PHE A 306 6.18 -10.17 -9.84
N ILE A 307 5.29 -9.80 -8.91
CA ILE A 307 5.29 -8.48 -8.26
C ILE A 307 5.54 -8.65 -6.76
N ALA A 308 6.69 -8.16 -6.29
CA ALA A 308 7.02 -8.03 -4.88
C ALA A 308 6.39 -6.75 -4.32
N TYR A 309 5.16 -6.88 -3.81
CA TYR A 309 4.45 -5.78 -3.16
C TYR A 309 5.14 -5.41 -1.85
N HIS A 310 5.29 -4.10 -1.60
CA HIS A 310 6.15 -3.51 -0.57
C HIS A 310 7.67 -3.66 -0.82
N SER A 311 8.09 -3.99 -2.04
CA SER A 311 9.50 -3.98 -2.47
C SER A 311 10.44 -4.79 -1.57
N ALA A 312 9.92 -5.84 -0.93
CA ALA A 312 10.62 -6.68 0.04
C ALA A 312 11.10 -6.00 1.34
N TRP A 313 10.85 -4.70 1.56
CA TRP A 313 11.43 -3.95 2.69
C TRP A 313 11.19 -4.62 4.06
N PRO A 314 12.22 -4.78 4.92
CA PRO A 314 13.57 -4.21 4.83
C PRO A 314 14.59 -5.02 4.00
N TYR A 315 14.15 -6.04 3.26
CA TYR A 315 14.95 -6.93 2.39
C TYR A 315 15.02 -6.44 0.92
N GLN A 316 14.92 -5.12 0.68
CA GLN A 316 14.93 -4.56 -0.67
C GLN A 316 16.26 -4.79 -1.41
N HIS A 317 17.38 -4.97 -0.68
CA HIS A 317 18.70 -5.21 -1.28
C HIS A 317 18.79 -6.63 -1.86
N GLU A 318 18.20 -7.60 -1.19
CA GLU A 318 18.07 -8.97 -1.64
C GLU A 318 17.18 -9.03 -2.89
N LEU A 319 15.99 -8.41 -2.85
CA LEU A 319 15.10 -8.28 -4.02
C LEU A 319 15.80 -7.60 -5.22
N ALA A 320 16.57 -6.55 -4.96
CA ALA A 320 17.35 -5.87 -5.97
C ALA A 320 18.44 -6.77 -6.59
N ALA A 321 19.17 -7.53 -5.77
CA ALA A 321 20.16 -8.48 -6.24
C ALA A 321 19.56 -9.57 -7.14
N LEU A 322 18.32 -10.01 -6.88
CA LEU A 322 17.59 -10.97 -7.72
C LEU A 322 17.39 -10.50 -9.17
N LYS A 323 17.49 -9.20 -9.46
CA LYS A 323 17.38 -8.65 -10.82
C LYS A 323 18.67 -8.00 -11.33
N GLY A 324 19.38 -7.25 -10.49
CA GLY A 324 20.59 -6.51 -10.90
C GLY A 324 21.71 -7.41 -11.44
N PHE A 325 21.84 -8.63 -10.92
CA PHE A 325 22.81 -9.63 -11.41
C PHE A 325 22.23 -10.60 -12.47
N LYS A 326 20.95 -10.46 -12.83
CA LYS A 326 20.23 -11.31 -13.79
C LYS A 326 19.50 -10.43 -14.85
N PRO A 327 20.23 -9.69 -15.72
CA PRO A 327 19.62 -8.73 -16.65
C PRO A 327 18.65 -9.35 -17.68
N GLN A 328 18.72 -10.67 -17.90
CA GLN A 328 17.73 -11.42 -18.68
C GLN A 328 16.34 -11.49 -18.04
N ARG A 329 16.23 -11.28 -16.72
CA ARG A 329 14.98 -11.33 -15.96
C ARG A 329 14.14 -10.07 -16.22
N LYS A 330 13.15 -10.20 -17.09
CA LYS A 330 12.24 -9.13 -17.54
C LYS A 330 10.84 -9.22 -16.94
N ASN A 331 10.69 -9.96 -15.85
CA ASN A 331 9.42 -10.34 -15.27
C ASN A 331 9.34 -10.19 -13.74
N LEU A 332 10.38 -9.64 -13.09
CA LEU A 332 10.38 -9.33 -11.66
C LEU A 332 10.19 -7.83 -11.45
N TYR A 333 9.13 -7.47 -10.72
CA TYR A 333 8.72 -6.11 -10.41
C TYR A 333 8.70 -5.89 -8.89
N ALA A 334 9.01 -4.67 -8.47
CA ALA A 334 8.82 -4.20 -7.09
C ALA A 334 7.70 -3.16 -7.06
N GLU A 335 6.81 -3.21 -6.07
CA GLU A 335 5.79 -2.18 -5.84
C GLU A 335 6.07 -1.47 -4.51
N VAL A 336 5.96 -0.14 -4.48
CA VAL A 336 6.51 0.66 -3.38
C VAL A 336 5.57 0.89 -2.19
N GLY A 337 4.26 1.08 -2.39
CA GLY A 337 3.19 1.04 -1.38
C GLY A 337 3.53 1.54 0.03
N SER A 338 3.18 0.72 1.03
CA SER A 338 3.58 0.93 2.44
C SER A 338 5.08 1.17 2.63
N THR A 339 5.97 0.70 1.75
CA THR A 339 7.41 0.93 1.90
C THR A 339 7.78 2.38 1.61
N PHE A 340 7.19 2.99 0.58
CA PHE A 340 7.29 4.43 0.39
C PHE A 340 6.61 5.15 1.55
N ALA A 341 5.36 4.81 1.85
CA ALA A 341 4.57 5.54 2.85
C ALA A 341 5.17 5.48 4.28
N ALA A 342 5.70 4.33 4.70
CA ALA A 342 6.38 4.17 5.99
C ALA A 342 7.70 4.97 6.11
N THR A 343 8.36 5.26 4.98
CA THR A 343 9.72 5.84 4.98
C THR A 343 9.79 7.30 4.54
N VAL A 344 8.93 7.77 3.63
CA VAL A 344 9.04 9.12 3.02
C VAL A 344 8.97 10.26 4.03
N THR A 345 8.09 10.18 5.04
CA THR A 345 7.91 11.22 6.07
C THR A 345 8.90 11.03 7.21
N ASN A 346 9.03 9.81 7.69
CA ASN A 346 9.71 9.49 8.94
C ASN A 346 11.19 9.15 8.77
N ARG A 347 11.53 8.48 7.68
CA ARG A 347 12.88 7.96 7.43
C ARG A 347 13.32 8.39 6.03
N PRO A 348 13.28 9.69 5.67
CA PRO A 348 13.43 10.16 4.29
C PRO A 348 14.78 9.75 3.67
N LEU A 349 15.84 9.69 4.48
CA LEU A 349 17.14 9.18 4.04
C LEU A 349 17.08 7.68 3.70
N GLU A 350 16.32 6.87 4.45
CA GLU A 350 16.10 5.46 4.12
C GLU A 350 15.21 5.31 2.89
N CYS A 351 14.15 6.12 2.77
CA CYS A 351 13.30 6.19 1.57
C CYS A 351 14.16 6.41 0.30
N ALA A 352 15.07 7.39 0.35
CA ALA A 352 16.00 7.68 -0.74
C ALA A 352 16.95 6.50 -1.05
N HIS A 353 17.45 5.78 -0.04
CA HIS A 353 18.28 4.58 -0.25
C HIS A 353 17.48 3.40 -0.82
N VAL A 354 16.25 3.19 -0.37
CA VAL A 354 15.34 2.15 -0.88
C VAL A 354 15.04 2.42 -2.36
N LEU A 355 14.53 3.61 -2.69
CA LEU A 355 14.22 3.99 -4.06
C LEU A 355 15.47 3.98 -4.95
N GLY A 356 16.59 4.53 -4.47
CA GLY A 356 17.86 4.52 -5.20
C GLY A 356 18.39 3.11 -5.48
N THR A 357 18.20 2.17 -4.56
CA THR A 357 18.54 0.75 -4.77
C THR A 357 17.64 0.12 -5.82
N LEU A 358 16.32 0.27 -5.68
CA LEU A 358 15.34 -0.33 -6.60
C LEU A 358 15.49 0.21 -8.02
N LEU A 359 15.60 1.53 -8.18
CA LEU A 359 15.75 2.20 -9.48
C LEU A 359 17.10 1.88 -10.16
N ARG A 360 18.16 1.65 -9.39
CA ARG A 360 19.48 1.26 -9.92
C ARG A 360 19.51 -0.20 -10.38
N ASP A 361 18.98 -1.12 -9.57
CA ASP A 361 19.22 -2.56 -9.73
C ASP A 361 18.06 -3.31 -10.42
N LEU A 362 16.81 -2.85 -10.25
CA LEU A 362 15.69 -3.32 -11.08
C LEU A 362 15.54 -2.47 -12.34
N GLY A 363 15.75 -1.15 -12.24
CA GLY A 363 15.47 -0.19 -13.31
C GLY A 363 14.03 0.35 -13.26
N PRO A 364 13.78 1.56 -13.80
CA PRO A 364 12.51 2.27 -13.65
C PRO A 364 11.31 1.53 -14.25
N ASP A 365 11.50 0.73 -15.31
CA ASP A 365 10.43 -0.07 -15.94
C ASP A 365 9.88 -1.17 -15.03
N TYR A 366 10.54 -1.45 -13.90
CA TYR A 366 10.25 -2.55 -12.99
C TYR A 366 9.93 -2.10 -11.56
N VAL A 367 9.88 -0.78 -11.31
CA VAL A 367 9.48 -0.19 -10.03
C VAL A 367 8.11 0.46 -10.19
N MET A 368 7.09 -0.17 -9.60
CA MET A 368 5.70 0.22 -9.72
C MET A 368 5.30 1.19 -8.61
N TRP A 369 4.65 2.28 -9.00
CA TRP A 369 3.95 3.15 -8.05
C TRP A 369 2.76 2.42 -7.43
N GLY A 370 2.62 2.57 -6.12
CA GLY A 370 1.44 2.17 -5.37
C GLY A 370 1.46 2.90 -4.03
N THR A 371 0.29 3.10 -3.44
CA THR A 371 0.14 3.92 -2.23
C THR A 371 -0.18 3.10 -0.99
N ASP A 372 -0.74 1.90 -1.20
CA ASP A 372 -1.34 1.03 -0.18
C ASP A 372 -2.51 1.73 0.54
N SER A 373 -3.10 2.77 -0.05
CA SER A 373 -4.29 3.48 0.44
C SER A 373 -5.53 2.58 0.41
N ALA A 374 -6.51 2.71 1.29
CA ALA A 374 -6.68 3.78 2.26
C ALA A 374 -5.93 3.58 3.60
N LEU A 375 -5.03 2.59 3.72
CA LEU A 375 -4.27 2.36 4.96
C LEU A 375 -3.49 3.62 5.37
N TRP A 376 -2.79 4.22 4.40
CA TRP A 376 -2.04 5.47 4.55
C TRP A 376 -2.90 6.73 4.32
N GLY A 377 -4.21 6.62 4.53
CA GLY A 377 -5.17 7.67 4.21
C GLY A 377 -5.39 7.83 2.71
N ASN A 378 -5.88 9.00 2.30
CA ASN A 378 -5.99 9.40 0.90
C ASN A 378 -4.58 9.53 0.25
N PRO A 379 -4.39 9.11 -1.02
CA PRO A 379 -3.08 9.08 -1.68
C PRO A 379 -2.56 10.44 -2.21
N GLN A 380 -3.18 11.56 -1.85
CA GLN A 380 -2.68 12.91 -2.14
C GLN A 380 -1.67 13.33 -1.05
N TRP A 381 -0.45 12.82 -1.14
CA TRP A 381 0.70 13.22 -0.31
C TRP A 381 1.98 13.40 -1.14
#